data_AF-A0A317WUZ7-F1
#
_entry.id   AF-A0A317WUZ7-F1
#
_cell.length_a   1.000
_cell.length_b   1.000
_cell.length_c   1.000
_cell.angle_alpha   90.00
_cell.angle_beta   90.00
_cell.angle_gamma   90.00
#
_symmetry.space_group_name_H-M   'P 1'
#
loop_
_entity.id
_entity.type
_entity.pdbx_description
1 polymer ?
#
loop_
_entity_poly.entity_id
_entity_poly.type
_entity_poly.pdbx_seq_one_letter_code
_entity_poly.pdbx_strand_id
1 'polypeptide(L)'
;MENSSPPDYQALYLRTEEERQREAELRKQAEEERQRGAELRKQAEERERQAEECQRQAEEHQQQAEQERDQEREQTRRTTFAELIRYCHNYTSLYLRVESPSRSTTGTIPAPKGKRCPLQLLPWTECTAIQQEIYHSVLI
;
A
#
# COMPACT_ATOMS: atom_id res chain seq x y z
N MET A 1 3.35 50.44 84.99
CA MET A 1 2.15 49.57 84.99
C MET A 1 1.54 49.70 83.61
N GLU A 2 1.85 48.77 82.71
CA GLU A 2 1.39 48.84 81.32
C GLU A 2 -0.04 48.34 81.24
N ASN A 3 -0.88 49.24 80.74
CA ASN A 3 -2.32 49.14 80.66
C ASN A 3 -2.68 48.16 79.54
N SER A 4 -2.72 46.86 79.87
CA SER A 4 -3.11 45.83 78.92
C SER A 4 -4.63 45.86 78.77
N SER A 5 -5.10 46.70 77.85
CA SER A 5 -6.50 46.69 77.41
C SER A 5 -6.84 45.29 76.89
N PRO A 6 -7.97 44.68 77.31
CA PRO A 6 -8.40 43.39 76.81
C PRO A 6 -8.45 43.40 75.27
N PRO A 7 -7.97 42.34 74.58
CA PRO A 7 -8.03 42.28 73.13
C PRO A 7 -9.49 42.32 72.69
N ASP A 8 -9.76 43.13 71.67
CA ASP A 8 -11.08 43.21 71.04
C ASP A 8 -11.34 41.90 70.26
N TYR A 9 -11.94 40.93 70.95
CA TYR A 9 -12.28 39.62 70.41
C TYR A 9 -13.23 39.70 69.21
N GLN A 10 -14.04 40.76 69.13
CA GLN A 10 -14.94 40.99 68.00
C GLN A 10 -14.14 41.36 66.75
N ALA A 11 -13.13 42.24 66.89
CA ALA A 11 -12.22 42.58 65.80
C ALA A 11 -11.37 41.38 65.33
N LEU A 12 -10.90 40.53 66.25
CA LEU A 12 -10.16 39.31 65.90
C LEU A 12 -11.01 38.32 65.10
N TYR A 13 -12.28 38.14 65.48
CA TYR A 13 -13.21 37.26 64.77
C TYR A 13 -13.48 37.76 63.34
N LEU A 14 -13.79 39.05 63.18
CA LEU A 14 -13.99 39.69 61.87
C LEU A 14 -12.78 39.52 60.95
N ARG A 15 -11.56 39.71 61.48
CA ARG A 15 -10.32 39.54 60.70
C ARG A 15 -10.12 38.09 60.24
N THR A 16 -10.45 37.12 61.09
CA THR A 16 -10.34 35.70 60.77
C THR A 16 -11.34 35.31 59.68
N GLU A 17 -12.58 35.85 59.73
CA GLU A 17 -13.58 35.67 58.67
C GLU A 17 -13.12 36.25 57.33
N GLU A 18 -12.57 37.46 57.34
CA GLU A 18 -12.03 38.09 56.12
C GLU A 18 -10.88 37.29 55.53
N GLU A 19 -9.97 36.77 56.36
CA GLU A 19 -8.88 35.89 55.91
C GLU A 19 -9.41 34.58 55.31
N ARG A 20 -10.42 33.94 55.92
CA ARG A 20 -11.08 32.77 55.36
C ARG A 20 -11.75 33.07 54.02
N GLN A 21 -12.40 34.23 53.89
CA GLN A 21 -13.03 34.66 52.64
C GLN A 21 -12.00 34.89 51.53
N ARG A 22 -10.91 35.60 51.83
CA ARG A 22 -9.80 35.84 50.89
C ARG A 22 -9.14 34.53 50.46
N GLU A 23 -8.90 33.62 51.40
CA GLU A 23 -8.31 32.31 51.08
C GLU A 23 -9.26 31.45 50.22
N ALA A 24 -10.57 31.48 50.51
CA ALA A 24 -11.56 30.78 49.69
C ALA A 24 -11.65 31.36 48.27
N GLU A 25 -11.53 32.68 48.13
CA GLU A 25 -11.52 33.37 46.83
C GLU A 25 -10.25 33.03 46.02
N LEU A 26 -9.08 33.04 46.67
CA LEU A 26 -7.83 32.59 46.05
C LEU A 26 -7.89 31.12 45.62
N ARG A 27 -8.49 30.25 46.44
CA ARG A 27 -8.70 28.83 46.09
C ARG A 27 -9.60 28.69 44.87
N LYS A 28 -10.69 29.46 44.78
CA LYS A 28 -11.56 29.48 43.60
C LYS A 28 -10.81 29.94 42.36
N GLN A 29 -10.05 31.04 42.44
CA GLN A 29 -9.26 31.54 41.31
C GLN A 29 -8.23 30.50 40.83
N ALA A 30 -7.52 29.86 41.77
CA ALA A 30 -6.55 28.81 41.45
C ALA A 30 -7.19 27.53 40.87
N GLU A 31 -8.45 27.24 41.22
CA GLU A 31 -9.21 26.15 40.62
C GLU A 31 -9.68 26.50 39.21
N GLU A 32 -10.19 27.71 38.99
CA GLU A 32 -10.56 28.20 37.66
C GLU A 32 -9.37 28.27 36.70
N GLU A 33 -8.20 28.72 37.16
CA GLU A 33 -6.96 28.67 36.35
C GLU A 33 -6.57 27.23 36.01
N ARG A 34 -6.68 26.30 36.96
CA ARG A 34 -6.43 24.88 36.70
C ARG A 34 -7.41 24.31 35.68
N GLN A 35 -8.69 24.66 35.76
CA GLN A 35 -9.71 24.25 34.80
C GLN A 35 -9.42 24.81 33.40
N ARG A 36 -9.13 26.12 33.30
CA ARG A 36 -8.73 26.76 32.04
C ARG A 36 -7.48 26.11 31.44
N GLY A 37 -6.48 25.84 32.25
CA GLY A 37 -5.26 25.15 31.83
C GLY A 37 -5.52 23.72 31.35
N ALA A 38 -6.38 22.97 32.02
CA ALA A 38 -6.77 21.63 31.62
C ALA A 38 -7.55 21.62 30.29
N GLU A 39 -8.43 22.59 30.08
CA GLU A 39 -9.21 22.72 28.85
C GLU A 39 -8.34 23.08 27.64
N LEU A 40 -7.40 24.02 27.82
CA LEU A 40 -6.41 24.35 26.79
C LEU A 40 -5.55 23.14 26.40
N ARG A 41 -5.15 22.31 27.39
CA ARG A 41 -4.41 21.08 27.13
C ARG A 41 -5.22 20.07 26.32
N LYS A 42 -6.50 19.88 26.66
CA LYS A 42 -7.40 19.00 25.90
C LYS A 42 -7.57 19.48 24.46
N GLN A 43 -7.76 20.78 24.24
CA GLN A 43 -7.86 21.34 22.90
C GLN A 43 -6.57 21.16 22.09
N ALA A 44 -5.41 21.32 22.72
CA ALA A 44 -4.12 21.10 22.07
C ALA A 44 -3.95 19.63 21.65
N GLU A 45 -4.26 18.70 22.54
CA GLU A 45 -4.19 17.25 22.26
C GLU A 45 -5.17 16.82 21.17
N GLU A 46 -6.38 17.39 21.14
CA GLU A 46 -7.35 17.10 20.09
C GLU A 46 -6.89 17.62 18.71
N ARG A 47 -6.29 18.81 18.66
CA ARG A 47 -5.69 19.35 17.43
C ARG A 47 -4.52 18.50 16.94
N GLU A 48 -3.69 18.01 17.85
CA GLU A 48 -2.57 17.14 17.52
C GLU A 48 -3.06 15.81 16.92
N ARG A 49 -4.07 15.19 17.54
CA ARG A 49 -4.70 13.97 17.01
C ARG A 49 -5.33 14.19 15.63
N GLN A 50 -6.01 15.31 15.41
CA GLN A 50 -6.57 15.65 14.11
C GLN A 50 -5.48 15.85 13.05
N ALA A 51 -4.38 16.51 13.41
CA ALA A 51 -3.25 16.69 12.50
C ALA A 51 -2.59 15.36 12.13
N GLU A 52 -2.39 14.48 13.09
CA GLU A 52 -1.85 13.13 12.88
C GLU A 52 -2.77 12.29 11.98
N GLU A 53 -4.09 12.35 12.20
CA GLU A 53 -5.06 11.64 11.35
C GLU A 53 -5.07 12.18 9.91
N CYS A 54 -5.05 13.50 9.73
CA CYS A 54 -4.93 14.10 8.40
C CYS A 54 -3.62 13.70 7.71
N GLN A 55 -2.51 13.64 8.45
CA GLN A 55 -1.23 13.20 7.90
C GLN A 55 -1.28 11.74 7.47
N ARG A 56 -1.83 10.84 8.31
CA ARG A 56 -1.99 9.43 7.96
C ARG A 56 -2.85 9.25 6.71
N GLN A 57 -3.98 9.97 6.61
CA GLN A 57 -4.83 9.92 5.42
C GLN A 57 -4.09 10.41 4.17
N ALA A 58 -3.30 11.47 4.27
CA ALA A 58 -2.51 11.97 3.15
C ALA A 58 -1.45 10.96 2.70
N GLU A 59 -0.76 10.31 3.63
CA GLU A 59 0.23 9.26 3.35
C GLU A 59 -0.41 8.04 2.69
N GLU A 60 -1.56 7.57 3.19
CA GLU A 60 -2.32 6.48 2.57
C GLU A 60 -2.74 6.81 1.13
N HIS A 61 -3.23 8.05 0.92
CA HIS A 61 -3.64 8.49 -0.41
C HIS A 61 -2.46 8.61 -1.38
N GLN A 62 -1.28 9.02 -0.90
CA GLN A 62 -0.05 9.05 -1.69
C GLN A 62 0.40 7.63 -2.06
N GLN A 63 0.40 6.69 -1.10
CA GLN A 63 0.77 5.30 -1.37
C GLN A 63 -0.16 4.65 -2.39
N GLN A 64 -1.47 4.90 -2.28
CA GLN A 64 -2.44 4.41 -3.27
C GLN A 64 -2.17 4.97 -4.66
N ALA A 65 -1.95 6.30 -4.78
CA ALA A 65 -1.66 6.94 -6.05
C ALA A 65 -0.33 6.45 -6.68
N GLU A 66 0.68 6.16 -5.85
CA GLU A 66 1.94 5.57 -6.32
C GLU A 66 1.75 4.14 -6.82
N GLN A 67 1.02 3.30 -6.07
CA GLN A 67 0.71 1.93 -6.50
C GLN A 67 -0.09 1.91 -7.81
N GLU A 68 -1.08 2.77 -7.97
CA GLU A 68 -1.84 2.87 -9.22
C GLU A 68 -0.94 3.26 -10.40
N ARG A 69 -0.06 4.25 -10.20
CA ARG A 69 0.90 4.66 -11.21
C ARG A 69 1.87 3.54 -11.59
N ASP A 70 2.35 2.77 -10.63
CA ASP A 70 3.27 1.67 -10.89
C ASP A 70 2.57 0.51 -11.62
N GLN A 71 1.32 0.22 -11.24
CA GLN A 71 0.49 -0.75 -11.97
C GLN A 71 0.26 -0.31 -13.42
N GLU A 72 -0.06 0.97 -13.65
CA GLU A 72 -0.22 1.50 -15.00
C GLU A 72 1.07 1.42 -15.81
N ARG A 73 2.22 1.74 -15.20
CA ARG A 73 3.54 1.61 -15.84
C ARG A 73 3.85 0.17 -16.23
N GLU A 74 3.53 -0.79 -15.39
CA GLU A 74 3.77 -2.21 -15.68
C GLU A 74 2.82 -2.72 -16.78
N GLN A 75 1.55 -2.31 -16.76
CA GLN A 75 0.57 -2.67 -17.80
C GLN A 75 0.92 -2.09 -19.17
N THR A 76 1.44 -0.86 -19.20
CA THR A 76 1.84 -0.17 -20.43
C THR A 76 3.29 -0.44 -20.82
N ARG A 77 4.03 -1.21 -20.01
CA ARG A 77 5.42 -1.57 -20.29
C ARG A 77 5.49 -2.37 -21.58
N ARG A 78 6.46 -2.03 -22.42
CA ARG A 78 6.76 -2.86 -23.59
C ARG A 78 7.30 -4.21 -23.14
N THR A 79 6.74 -5.28 -23.68
CA THR A 79 7.25 -6.63 -23.50
C THR A 79 8.47 -6.84 -24.38
N THR A 80 9.44 -7.60 -23.86
CA THR A 80 10.53 -8.11 -24.71
C THR A 80 10.03 -9.27 -25.56
N PHE A 81 10.77 -9.60 -26.63
CA PHE A 81 10.44 -10.75 -27.47
C PHE A 81 10.38 -12.06 -26.67
N ALA A 82 11.34 -12.29 -25.76
CA ALA A 82 11.36 -13.48 -24.92
C ALA A 82 10.14 -13.57 -23.98
N GLU A 83 9.72 -12.45 -23.39
CA GLU A 83 8.52 -12.37 -22.55
C GLU A 83 7.26 -12.69 -23.35
N LEU A 84 7.15 -12.14 -24.57
CA LEU A 84 6.05 -12.44 -25.47
C LEU A 84 5.97 -13.94 -25.76
N ILE A 85 7.08 -14.57 -26.16
CA ILE A 85 7.10 -16.02 -26.44
C ILE A 85 6.68 -16.82 -25.20
N ARG A 86 7.19 -16.47 -24.02
CA ARG A 86 6.81 -17.11 -22.75
C ARG A 86 5.31 -16.96 -22.47
N TYR A 87 4.73 -15.77 -22.66
CA TYR A 87 3.31 -15.54 -22.45
C TYR A 87 2.45 -16.30 -23.45
N CYS A 88 2.87 -16.38 -24.70
CA CYS A 88 2.20 -17.22 -25.70
C CYS A 88 2.18 -18.69 -25.26
N HIS A 89 3.28 -19.22 -24.72
CA HIS A 89 3.30 -20.59 -24.20
C HIS A 89 2.41 -20.76 -22.96
N ASN A 90 2.44 -19.83 -22.02
CA ASN A 90 1.73 -19.98 -20.74
C ASN A 90 0.22 -19.74 -20.85
N TYR A 91 -0.21 -18.75 -21.64
CA TYR A 91 -1.59 -18.28 -21.66
C TYR A 91 -2.32 -18.56 -22.98
N THR A 92 -1.58 -18.58 -24.10
CA THR A 92 -2.20 -18.71 -25.44
C THR A 92 -2.08 -20.12 -25.99
N SER A 93 -1.10 -20.90 -25.55
CA SER A 93 -0.93 -22.26 -26.03
C SER A 93 -2.05 -23.13 -25.49
N LEU A 94 -3.01 -23.42 -26.36
CA LEU A 94 -3.90 -24.54 -26.14
C LEU A 94 -3.03 -25.80 -26.24
N TYR A 95 -3.17 -26.68 -25.26
CA TYR A 95 -2.56 -28.00 -25.34
C TYR A 95 -2.98 -28.65 -26.66
N LEU A 96 -1.99 -28.93 -27.51
CA LEU A 96 -2.23 -29.68 -28.73
C LEU A 96 -2.64 -31.09 -28.33
N ARG A 97 -3.95 -31.35 -28.40
CA ARG A 97 -4.50 -32.68 -28.18
C ARG A 97 -4.62 -33.37 -29.53
N VAL A 98 -4.04 -34.55 -29.63
CA VAL A 98 -4.31 -35.44 -30.76
C VAL A 98 -5.80 -35.77 -30.71
N GLU A 99 -6.53 -35.24 -31.67
CA GLU A 99 -7.96 -35.47 -31.83
C GLU A 99 -8.24 -36.85 -32.41
N SER A 100 -9.48 -37.30 -32.29
CA SER A 100 -9.86 -38.63 -32.76
C SER A 100 -9.65 -38.74 -34.28
N PRO A 101 -9.24 -39.91 -34.80
CA PRO A 101 -9.11 -40.14 -36.24
C PRO A 101 -10.38 -39.81 -37.04
N SER A 102 -11.56 -39.84 -36.42
CA SER A 102 -12.84 -39.45 -37.01
C SER A 102 -12.97 -37.96 -37.34
N ARG A 103 -12.15 -37.09 -36.73
CA ARG A 103 -12.05 -35.66 -37.05
C ARG A 103 -10.96 -35.36 -38.09
N SER A 104 -10.21 -36.39 -38.50
CA SER A 104 -9.26 -36.26 -39.60
C SER A 104 -10.00 -35.98 -40.90
N THR A 105 -9.38 -35.22 -41.80
CA THR A 105 -9.87 -35.07 -43.17
C THR A 105 -9.91 -36.47 -43.80
N THR A 106 -11.12 -37.00 -43.94
CA THR A 106 -11.32 -38.32 -44.50
C THR A 106 -11.35 -38.21 -46.01
N GLY A 107 -10.45 -38.93 -46.67
CA GLY A 107 -10.35 -38.99 -48.12
C GLY A 107 -9.32 -40.03 -48.52
N THR A 108 -9.53 -40.69 -49.65
CA THR A 108 -8.51 -41.55 -50.25
C THR A 108 -7.38 -40.65 -50.71
N ILE A 109 -6.26 -40.63 -50.00
CA ILE A 109 -5.06 -39.93 -50.42
C ILE A 109 -4.60 -40.63 -51.71
N PRO A 110 -4.70 -39.97 -52.89
CA PRO A 110 -4.24 -40.59 -54.11
C PRO A 110 -2.74 -40.83 -53.99
N ALA A 111 -2.25 -41.93 -54.57
CA ALA A 111 -0.81 -42.17 -54.63
C ALA A 111 -0.11 -40.90 -55.13
N PRO A 112 0.97 -40.44 -54.48
CA PRO A 112 1.64 -39.18 -54.80
C PRO A 112 2.40 -39.28 -56.14
N LYS A 113 1.67 -39.49 -57.24
CA LYS A 113 2.20 -39.61 -58.60
C LYS A 113 2.93 -38.32 -58.96
N GLY A 114 4.20 -38.45 -59.33
CA GLY A 114 5.06 -37.32 -59.72
C GLY A 114 5.60 -36.47 -58.56
N LYS A 115 5.30 -36.79 -57.29
CA LYS A 115 5.88 -36.09 -56.13
C LYS A 115 7.06 -36.88 -55.57
N ARG A 116 8.13 -36.19 -55.14
CA ARG A 116 9.24 -36.84 -54.44
C ARG A 116 8.79 -37.20 -53.03
N CYS A 117 8.45 -38.47 -52.81
CA CYS A 117 8.12 -39.01 -51.50
C CYS A 117 9.34 -39.74 -50.93
N PRO A 118 9.93 -39.31 -49.80
CA PRO A 118 11.04 -40.03 -49.20
C PRO A 118 10.57 -41.42 -48.74
N LEU A 119 11.35 -42.46 -49.05
CA LEU A 119 11.07 -43.83 -48.62
C LEU A 119 11.41 -44.06 -47.14
N GLN A 120 12.31 -43.23 -46.60
CA GLN A 120 12.74 -43.25 -45.21
C GLN A 120 12.93 -41.83 -44.72
N LEU A 121 12.44 -41.55 -43.51
CA LEU A 121 12.78 -40.33 -42.79
C LEU A 121 14.04 -40.62 -41.98
N LEU A 122 15.13 -39.92 -42.31
CA LEU A 122 16.38 -40.03 -41.58
C LEU A 122 16.45 -38.99 -40.47
N PRO A 123 17.05 -39.30 -39.31
CA PRO A 123 17.31 -38.32 -38.28
C PRO A 123 18.16 -37.17 -38.83
N TRP A 124 17.73 -35.93 -38.61
CA TRP A 124 18.52 -34.76 -38.97
C TRP A 124 19.49 -34.45 -37.83
N THR A 125 20.64 -35.12 -37.86
CA THR A 125 21.63 -35.13 -36.78
C THR A 125 22.22 -33.76 -36.45
N GLU A 126 22.31 -32.89 -37.44
CA GLU A 126 22.91 -31.55 -37.38
C GLU A 126 21.87 -30.47 -37.08
N CYS A 127 20.58 -30.84 -37.03
CA CYS A 127 19.47 -29.90 -36.86
C CYS A 127 19.70 -28.94 -35.69
N THR A 128 20.08 -29.48 -34.53
CA THR A 128 20.32 -28.68 -33.32
C THR A 128 21.48 -27.68 -33.51
N ALA A 129 22.58 -28.11 -34.13
CA ALA A 129 23.74 -27.26 -34.36
C ALA A 129 23.42 -26.12 -35.33
N ILE A 130 22.76 -26.45 -36.45
CA ILE A 130 22.32 -25.48 -37.47
C ILE A 130 21.30 -24.50 -36.87
N GLN A 131 20.34 -25.00 -36.07
CA GLN A 131 19.32 -24.17 -35.43
C GLN A 131 19.94 -23.18 -34.42
N GLN A 132 20.94 -23.60 -33.66
CA GLN A 132 21.66 -22.72 -32.74
C GLN A 132 22.46 -21.64 -33.47
N GLU A 133 23.13 -21.99 -34.57
CA GLU A 133 23.84 -21.01 -35.41
C GLU A 133 22.88 -19.93 -35.93
N ILE A 134 21.70 -20.35 -36.43
CA ILE A 134 20.66 -19.43 -36.87
C ILE A 134 20.20 -18.54 -35.71
N TYR A 135 19.88 -19.09 -34.54
CA TYR A 135 19.41 -18.29 -33.40
C TYR A 135 20.44 -17.28 -32.89
N HIS A 136 21.72 -17.65 -32.88
CA HIS A 136 22.79 -16.70 -32.55
C HIS A 136 22.94 -15.59 -33.60
N SER A 137 22.60 -15.84 -34.87
CA SER A 137 22.68 -14.83 -35.93
C SER A 137 21.58 -13.74 -35.86
N VAL A 138 20.44 -14.04 -35.21
CA VAL A 138 19.28 -13.11 -35.13
C VAL A 138 19.16 -12.39 -33.79
N LEU A 139 19.93 -12.79 -32.76
CA LEU A 139 20.05 -12.08 -31.49
C LEU A 139 21.16 -11.02 -31.59
N ILE A 140 20.81 -9.85 -32.14
CA ILE A 140 21.57 -8.59 -32.01
C ILE A 140 20.87 -7.72 -30.98
#